data_AF-A0A0M6X138-F1
#
_entry.id   AF-A0A0M6X138-F1
#
_cell.length_a   1.000
_cell.length_b   1.000
_cell.length_c   1.000
_cell.angle_alpha   90.00
_cell.angle_beta   90.00
_cell.angle_gamma   90.00
#
_symmetry.space_group_name_H-M   'P 1'
#
loop_
_entity.id
_entity.type
_entity.pdbx_description
1 polymer ?
#
loop_
_entity_poly.entity_id
_entity_poly.type
_entity_poly.pdbx_seq_one_letter_code
_entity_poly.pdbx_strand_id
1 'polypeptide(L)'
;MNNKKDSPAYNVKTSIAGEFFLKGYIEERAIEIARYIIDNNTTVRQAAKHFGISKSTVHKDVTERLEKINASLAAETRKVLDVNKSERHIRGGLATKEKYLHMHG
;
A
#
# COMPACT_ATOMS: atom_id res chain seq x y z
N MET A 1 -29.15 -10.28 -36.11
CA MET A 1 -27.74 -10.07 -35.68
C MET A 1 -27.54 -10.74 -34.33
N ASN A 2 -26.80 -11.85 -34.28
CA ASN A 2 -26.44 -12.49 -33.01
C ASN A 2 -25.41 -11.59 -32.30
N ASN A 3 -25.86 -10.91 -31.25
CA ASN A 3 -25.03 -10.02 -30.46
C ASN A 3 -23.96 -10.87 -29.76
N LYS A 4 -22.69 -10.81 -30.21
CA LYS A 4 -21.58 -11.61 -29.67
C LYS A 4 -21.34 -11.43 -28.16
N LYS A 5 -22.03 -10.48 -27.53
CA LYS A 5 -21.94 -10.12 -26.10
C LYS A 5 -22.62 -11.14 -25.16
N ASP A 6 -23.52 -11.99 -25.67
CA ASP A 6 -24.28 -12.95 -24.85
C ASP A 6 -23.70 -14.38 -24.91
N SER A 7 -22.56 -14.57 -25.58
CA SER A 7 -21.91 -15.89 -25.68
C SER A 7 -21.15 -16.25 -24.40
N PRO A 8 -21.29 -17.48 -23.85
CA PRO A 8 -20.60 -17.90 -22.63
C PRO A 8 -19.07 -17.77 -22.76
N ALA A 9 -18.52 -17.99 -23.96
CA ALA A 9 -17.10 -17.79 -24.24
C ALA A 9 -16.62 -16.33 -24.11
N TYR A 10 -17.47 -15.33 -24.39
CA TYR A 10 -17.12 -13.91 -24.25
C TYR A 10 -17.11 -13.50 -22.77
N ASN A 11 -18.06 -14.02 -22.00
CA ASN A 11 -18.14 -13.78 -20.56
C ASN A 11 -16.96 -14.44 -19.81
N VAL A 12 -16.57 -15.66 -20.20
CA VAL A 12 -15.38 -16.37 -19.67
C VAL A 12 -14.07 -15.66 -20.05
N LYS A 13 -13.91 -15.19 -21.29
CA LYS A 13 -12.70 -14.44 -21.70
C LYS A 13 -12.55 -13.11 -20.96
N THR A 14 -13.66 -12.40 -20.73
CA THR A 14 -13.64 -11.09 -20.06
C THR A 14 -13.38 -11.23 -18.57
N SER A 15 -13.92 -12.28 -17.92
CA SER A 15 -13.66 -12.59 -16.51
C SER A 15 -12.22 -13.07 -16.27
N ILE A 16 -11.70 -13.97 -17.12
CA ILE A 16 -10.30 -14.44 -17.01
C ILE A 16 -9.30 -13.31 -17.27
N ALA A 17 -9.52 -12.50 -18.31
CA ALA A 17 -8.65 -11.36 -18.60
C ALA A 17 -8.68 -10.35 -17.45
N GLY A 18 -9.87 -9.98 -16.97
CA GLY A 18 -10.01 -9.05 -15.84
C GLY A 18 -9.31 -9.54 -14.58
N GLU A 19 -9.35 -10.83 -14.29
CA GLU A 19 -8.68 -11.42 -13.13
C GLU A 19 -7.15 -11.44 -13.24
N PHE A 20 -6.61 -11.76 -14.43
CA PHE A 20 -5.17 -11.79 -14.67
C PHE A 20 -4.55 -10.37 -14.65
N PHE A 21 -5.22 -9.40 -15.30
CA PHE A 21 -4.79 -8.00 -15.29
C PHE A 21 -4.87 -7.38 -13.89
N LEU A 22 -5.91 -7.71 -13.11
CA LEU A 22 -6.08 -7.20 -11.75
C LEU A 22 -5.04 -7.79 -10.78
N LYS A 23 -4.68 -9.07 -10.93
CA LYS A 23 -3.60 -9.67 -10.14
C LYS A 23 -2.26 -8.99 -10.40
N GLY A 24 -1.88 -8.81 -11.67
CA GLY A 24 -0.63 -8.13 -12.03
C GLY A 24 -0.55 -6.71 -11.47
N TYR A 25 -1.63 -5.93 -11.61
CA TYR A 25 -1.71 -4.57 -11.06
C TYR A 25 -1.53 -4.51 -9.53
N ILE A 26 -2.08 -5.48 -8.79
CA ILE A 26 -1.94 -5.51 -7.33
C ILE A 26 -0.52 -5.91 -6.91
N GLU A 27 0.11 -6.81 -7.64
CA GLU A 27 1.49 -7.24 -7.36
C GLU A 27 2.49 -6.11 -7.61
N GLU A 28 2.39 -5.45 -8.78
CA GLU A 28 3.22 -4.29 -9.11
C GLU A 28 3.04 -3.17 -8.08
N ARG A 29 1.78 -2.85 -7.73
CA ARG A 29 1.48 -1.84 -6.71
C ARG A 29 2.11 -2.17 -5.36
N ALA A 30 2.07 -3.44 -4.92
CA ALA A 30 2.65 -3.83 -3.64
C ALA A 30 4.17 -3.61 -3.63
N ILE A 31 4.86 -3.91 -4.74
CA ILE A 31 6.30 -3.68 -4.89
C ILE A 31 6.62 -2.18 -4.90
N GLU A 32 5.86 -1.36 -5.64
CA GLU A 32 6.07 0.09 -5.70
C GLU A 32 5.89 0.76 -4.34
N ILE A 33 4.83 0.40 -3.61
CA ILE A 33 4.59 0.90 -2.26
C ILE A 33 5.74 0.54 -1.33
N ALA A 34 6.22 -0.71 -1.39
CA ALA A 34 7.31 -1.19 -0.57
C ALA A 34 8.61 -0.39 -0.80
N ARG A 35 8.98 -0.22 -2.06
CA ARG A 35 10.15 0.60 -2.47
C ARG A 35 10.00 2.03 -1.97
N TYR A 36 8.84 2.65 -2.20
CA TYR A 36 8.59 4.01 -1.73
C TYR A 36 8.74 4.15 -0.21
N ILE A 37 8.25 3.18 0.56
CA ILE A 37 8.40 3.16 2.02
C ILE A 37 9.87 3.09 2.42
N ILE A 38 10.66 2.22 1.78
CA ILE A 38 12.09 2.04 2.07
C ILE A 38 12.86 3.30 1.69
N ASP A 39 12.73 3.75 0.45
CA ASP A 39 13.51 4.86 -0.12
C ASP A 39 13.29 6.19 0.62
N ASN A 40 12.07 6.39 1.15
CA ASN A 40 11.68 7.63 1.81
C ASN A 40 11.47 7.48 3.32
N ASN A 41 11.77 6.30 3.89
CA ASN A 41 11.56 5.96 5.31
C ASN A 41 10.14 6.33 5.83
N THR A 42 9.11 6.14 5.01
CA THR A 42 7.77 6.69 5.29
C THR A 42 6.90 5.76 6.12
N THR A 43 5.88 6.33 6.76
CA THR A 43 4.81 5.54 7.39
C THR A 43 3.77 5.07 6.37
N VAL A 44 3.09 3.96 6.67
CA VAL A 44 1.91 3.46 5.92
C VAL A 44 0.88 4.56 5.64
N ARG A 45 0.70 5.52 6.57
CA ARG A 45 -0.23 6.65 6.40
C ARG A 45 0.24 7.63 5.33
N GLN A 46 1.54 7.92 5.26
CA GLN A 46 2.11 8.80 4.25
C GLN A 46 2.07 8.14 2.88
N ALA A 47 2.47 6.86 2.80
CA ALA A 47 2.33 6.09 1.57
C ALA A 47 0.87 6.06 1.07
N ALA A 48 -0.11 5.82 1.95
CA ALA A 48 -1.54 5.86 1.58
C ALA A 48 -1.96 7.18 0.95
N LYS A 49 -1.49 8.31 1.49
CA LYS A 49 -1.74 9.64 0.91
C LYS A 49 -1.06 9.81 -0.45
N HIS A 50 0.18 9.36 -0.59
CA HIS A 50 0.96 9.47 -1.83
C HIS A 50 0.31 8.68 -2.98
N PHE A 51 -0.08 7.43 -2.72
CA PHE A 51 -0.67 6.54 -3.73
C PHE A 51 -2.19 6.72 -3.91
N GLY A 52 -2.82 7.63 -3.16
CA GLY A 52 -4.27 7.88 -3.27
C GLY A 52 -5.15 6.67 -2.89
N ILE A 53 -4.66 5.76 -2.05
CA ILE A 53 -5.37 4.54 -1.63
C ILE A 53 -5.55 4.49 -0.13
N SER A 54 -6.48 3.64 0.33
CA SER A 54 -6.75 3.53 1.76
C SER A 54 -5.54 2.99 2.54
N LYS A 55 -5.35 3.46 3.77
CA LYS A 55 -4.33 2.94 4.70
C LYS A 55 -4.41 1.41 4.85
N SER A 56 -5.62 0.87 4.91
CA SER A 56 -5.84 -0.58 5.06
C SER A 56 -5.42 -1.35 3.81
N THR A 57 -5.59 -0.75 2.61
CA THR A 57 -5.10 -1.31 1.36
C THR A 57 -3.58 -1.39 1.35
N VAL A 58 -2.90 -0.27 1.68
CA VAL A 58 -1.43 -0.24 1.80
C VAL A 58 -0.95 -1.28 2.80
N HIS A 59 -1.60 -1.38 3.96
CA HIS A 59 -1.21 -2.36 4.98
C HIS A 59 -1.31 -3.79 4.44
N LYS A 60 -2.45 -4.19 3.87
CA LYS A 60 -2.60 -5.52 3.26
C LYS A 60 -1.57 -5.78 2.16
N ASP A 61 -1.30 -4.79 1.33
CA ASP A 61 -0.30 -4.89 0.26
C ASP A 61 1.09 -5.20 0.83
N VAL A 62 1.54 -4.44 1.83
CA VAL A 62 2.91 -4.59 2.37
C VAL A 62 3.09 -5.70 3.39
N THR A 63 2.04 -6.08 4.13
CA THR A 63 2.15 -7.08 5.20
C THR A 63 1.69 -8.48 4.81
N GLU A 64 0.84 -8.63 3.81
CA GLU A 64 0.28 -9.94 3.42
C GLU A 64 0.64 -10.31 1.98
N ARG A 65 0.52 -9.37 1.05
CA ARG A 65 0.70 -9.64 -0.39
C ARG A 65 2.17 -9.63 -0.77
N LEU A 66 2.91 -8.61 -0.31
CA LEU A 66 4.31 -8.43 -0.61
C LEU A 66 5.16 -9.62 -0.17
N GLU A 67 4.87 -10.23 0.97
CA GLU A 67 5.61 -11.41 1.45
C GLU A 67 5.49 -12.60 0.49
N LYS A 68 4.33 -12.78 -0.14
CA LYS A 68 4.08 -13.83 -1.13
C LYS A 68 4.75 -13.56 -2.48
N ILE A 69 5.01 -12.29 -2.78
CA ILE A 69 5.59 -11.84 -4.06
C ILE A 69 7.11 -11.75 -3.95
N ASN A 70 7.61 -11.08 -2.90
CA ASN A 70 9.02 -10.84 -2.64
C ASN A 70 9.29 -10.74 -1.13
N ALA A 71 9.69 -11.86 -0.53
CA ALA A 71 9.99 -11.95 0.89
C ALA A 71 11.16 -11.05 1.34
N SER A 72 12.18 -10.85 0.50
CA SER A 72 13.33 -9.97 0.83
C SER A 72 12.87 -8.52 1.00
N LEU A 73 12.10 -8.03 0.02
CA LEU A 73 11.58 -6.66 0.04
C LEU A 73 10.58 -6.46 1.19
N ALA A 74 9.80 -7.49 1.53
CA ALA A 74 8.92 -7.47 2.69
C ALA A 74 9.70 -7.33 4.01
N ALA A 75 10.80 -8.07 4.15
CA ALA A 75 11.65 -8.00 5.34
C ALA A 75 12.33 -6.61 5.49
N GLU A 76 12.78 -6.01 4.39
CA GLU A 76 13.33 -4.65 4.39
C GLU A 76 12.27 -3.60 4.76
N THR A 77 11.10 -3.69 4.13
CA THR A 77 9.96 -2.81 4.44
C THR A 77 9.57 -2.92 5.91
N ARG A 78 9.58 -4.14 6.46
CA ARG A 78 9.27 -4.39 7.88
C ARG A 78 10.22 -3.63 8.81
N LYS A 79 11.53 -3.66 8.56
CA LYS A 79 12.52 -2.95 9.39
C LYS A 79 12.21 -1.45 9.47
N VAL A 80 11.91 -0.83 8.34
CA VAL A 80 11.55 0.59 8.23
C VAL A 80 10.26 0.90 9.01
N LEU A 81 9.26 0.03 8.91
CA LEU A 81 7.99 0.19 9.62
C LEU A 81 8.14 0.01 11.13
N ASP A 82 9.01 -0.88 11.57
CA ASP A 82 9.26 -1.14 13.00
C ASP A 82 9.99 0.04 13.66
N VAL A 83 10.99 0.62 12.99
CA VAL A 83 11.65 1.87 13.42
C VAL A 83 10.62 3.01 13.53
N ASN A 84 9.78 3.17 12.50
CA ASN A 84 8.72 4.17 12.53
C ASN A 84 7.72 3.96 13.68
N LYS A 85 7.44 2.70 14.05
CA LYS A 85 6.56 2.35 15.15
C LYS A 85 7.21 2.66 16.50
N SER A 86 8.50 2.37 16.67
CA SER A 86 9.22 2.69 17.91
C SER A 86 9.33 4.19 18.11
N GLU A 87 9.57 4.99 17.07
CA GLU A 87 9.75 6.44 17.19
C GLU A 87 8.43 7.23 17.28
N ARG A 88 7.28 6.58 17.03
CA ARG A 88 5.98 7.27 16.97
C ARG A 88 5.65 8.08 18.23
N HIS A 89 6.03 7.57 19.41
CA HIS A 89 5.74 8.26 20.67
C HIS A 89 6.57 9.55 20.82
N ILE A 90 7.83 9.53 20.38
CA ILE A 90 8.70 10.72 20.33
C ILE A 90 8.06 11.78 19.42
N ARG A 91 7.69 11.37 18.21
CA ARG A 91 7.02 12.24 17.24
C ARG A 91 5.69 12.79 17.75
N GLY A 92 4.92 11.96 18.46
CA GLY A 92 3.65 12.37 19.09
C GLY A 92 3.83 13.40 20.21
N GLY A 93 4.91 13.27 20.99
CA GLY A 93 5.29 14.25 22.01
C GLY A 93 5.64 15.61 21.41
N LEU A 94 6.45 15.61 20.34
CA LEU A 94 6.81 16.83 19.60
C LEU A 94 5.57 17.51 19.00
N ALA A 95 4.68 16.76 18.34
CA ALA A 95 3.45 17.30 17.77
C ALA A 95 2.54 17.94 18.83
N THR A 96 2.46 17.34 20.02
CA THR A 96 1.72 17.93 21.15
C THR A 96 2.36 19.23 21.60
N LYS A 97 3.68 19.24 21.82
CA LYS A 97 4.43 20.44 22.23
C LYS A 97 4.22 21.59 21.24
N GLU A 98 4.38 21.32 19.94
CA GLU A 98 4.16 22.32 18.88
C GLU A 98 2.74 22.86 18.87
N LYS A 99 1.72 22.01 19.04
CA LYS A 99 0.32 22.45 19.12
C LYS A 99 0.12 23.48 20.23
N TYR A 100 0.64 23.24 21.43
CA TYR A 100 0.48 24.17 22.56
C TYR A 100 1.29 25.46 22.38
N LEU A 101 2.49 25.39 21.80
CA LEU A 101 3.29 26.58 21.49
C LEU A 101 2.56 27.51 20.51
N HIS A 102 1.91 26.98 19.48
CA HIS A 102 1.15 27.79 18.51
C HIS A 102 -0.23 28.23 19.01
N MET A 103 -0.78 27.59 20.04
CA MET A 103 -2.08 27.97 20.62
C MET A 103 -1.98 29.06 21.69
N HIS A 104 -0.80 29.27 22.28
CA HIS A 104 -0.57 30.25 23.35
C HIS A 104 0.46 31.33 22.98
N GLY A 105 0.95 31.32 21.74
CA GLY A 105 1.77 32.38 21.15
C GLY A 105 0.94 33.38 20.36
#